data_AF-A0A6B1BL48-F1
#
_entry.id   AF-A0A6B1BL48-F1
#
_cell.length_a   1.000
_cell.length_b   1.000
_cell.length_c   1.000
_cell.angle_alpha   90.00
_cell.angle_beta   90.00
_cell.angle_gamma   90.00
#
_symmetry.space_group_name_H-M   'P 1'
#
loop_
_entity.id
_entity.type
_entity.pdbx_description
1 polymer ?
#
loop_
_entity_poly.entity_id
_entity_poly.type
_entity_poly.pdbx_seq_one_letter_code
_entity_poly.pdbx_strand_id
1 'polypeptide(L)'
;MSDNSIISVRNGVISAVVAGIILMIVPAIREHAVKFLTWLWFGVLWCWNAFMSSYSLPGWAWIIVFLFAIIGVITIFQALKPVDKPEHVSYVEDDMFGAKWRWGWTGNRLSNLWCYCPDCDAVLVYHYESIIGETLFLCENCRHSVVATIKGGGKNYALGAVEREIDRRIRTGEYKRKLNNSN
;
A
#
# COMPACT_ATOMS: atom_id res chain seq x y z
N MET A 1 16.02 9.42 -15.02
CA MET A 1 16.72 8.50 -14.09
C MET A 1 16.87 9.26 -12.78
N SER A 2 16.29 8.79 -11.67
CA SER A 2 16.28 9.58 -10.42
C SER A 2 17.67 9.57 -9.75
N ASP A 3 18.11 10.68 -9.18
CA ASP A 3 19.45 10.81 -8.56
C ASP A 3 19.72 9.73 -7.50
N ASN A 4 18.67 9.26 -6.82
CA ASN A 4 18.73 8.17 -5.84
C ASN A 4 19.17 6.83 -6.47
N SER A 5 18.78 6.56 -7.72
CA SER A 5 19.20 5.35 -8.43
C SER A 5 20.69 5.37 -8.79
N ILE A 6 21.22 6.54 -9.17
CA ILE A 6 22.63 6.72 -9.52
C ILE A 6 23.52 6.57 -8.28
N ILE A 7 23.10 7.14 -7.14
CA ILE A 7 23.83 7.01 -5.87
C ILE A 7 23.83 5.56 -5.37
N SER A 8 22.71 4.85 -5.48
CA SER A 8 22.60 3.45 -5.08
C SER A 8 23.53 2.54 -5.89
N VAL A 9 23.54 2.69 -7.22
CA VAL A 9 24.42 1.91 -8.11
C VAL A 9 25.90 2.18 -7.80
N ARG A 10 26.29 3.46 -7.64
CA ARG A 10 27.67 3.83 -7.30
C ARG A 10 28.13 3.20 -5.99
N ASN A 11 27.30 3.23 -4.96
CA ASN A 11 27.64 2.66 -3.65
C ASN A 11 27.76 1.13 -3.70
N GLY A 12 26.94 0.45 -4.52
CA GLY A 12 27.06 -0.99 -4.77
C GLY A 12 28.36 -1.37 -5.46
N VAL A 13 28.82 -0.56 -6.42
CA VAL A 13 30.11 -0.81 -7.10
C VAL A 13 31.28 -0.61 -6.13
N ILE A 14 31.25 0.46 -5.34
CA ILE A 14 32.31 0.74 -4.35
C ILE A 14 32.40 -0.38 -3.31
N SER A 15 31.27 -0.86 -2.79
CA SER A 15 31.26 -1.93 -1.79
C SER A 15 31.79 -3.26 -2.36
N ALA A 16 31.46 -3.59 -3.62
CA ALA A 16 31.98 -4.78 -4.29
C ALA A 16 33.50 -4.73 -4.48
N VAL A 17 34.05 -3.57 -4.89
CA VAL A 17 35.50 -3.39 -5.07
C VAL A 17 36.23 -3.51 -3.73
N VAL A 18 35.74 -2.86 -2.68
CA VAL A 18 36.33 -2.92 -1.34
C VAL A 18 36.29 -4.35 -0.79
N ALA A 19 35.16 -5.06 -0.94
CA ALA A 19 35.03 -6.45 -0.54
C ALA A 19 36.02 -7.36 -1.29
N GLY A 20 36.20 -7.14 -2.60
CA GLY A 20 37.17 -7.87 -3.42
C GLY A 20 38.62 -7.66 -2.97
N ILE A 21 39.00 -6.44 -2.62
CA ILE A 21 40.33 -6.11 -2.11
C ILE A 21 40.57 -6.80 -0.75
N ILE A 22 39.59 -6.76 0.16
CA ILE A 22 39.66 -7.43 1.47
C ILE A 22 39.82 -8.95 1.29
N LEU A 23 39.06 -9.55 0.36
CA LEU A 23 39.16 -10.97 0.02
C LEU A 23 40.52 -11.37 -0.56
N MET A 24 41.21 -10.47 -1.27
CA MET A 24 42.56 -10.75 -1.79
C MET A 24 43.65 -10.65 -0.73
N ILE A 25 43.53 -9.69 0.20
CA ILE A 25 44.61 -9.38 1.16
C ILE A 25 44.58 -10.31 2.38
N VAL A 26 43.41 -10.83 2.78
CA VAL A 26 43.27 -11.61 4.01
C VAL A 26 43.06 -13.10 3.68
N PRO A 27 44.11 -13.95 3.76
CA PRO A 27 44.03 -15.35 3.35
C PRO A 27 42.98 -16.16 4.14
N ALA A 28 42.83 -15.86 5.42
CA ALA A 28 41.84 -16.50 6.27
C ALA A 28 40.39 -16.24 5.79
N ILE A 29 40.07 -15.02 5.36
CA ILE A 29 38.74 -14.67 4.85
C ILE A 29 38.52 -15.34 3.49
N ARG A 30 39.54 -15.35 2.63
CA ARG A 30 39.50 -16.02 1.33
C ARG A 30 39.18 -17.51 1.46
N GLU A 31 39.85 -18.22 2.37
CA GLU A 31 39.61 -19.65 2.58
C GLU A 31 38.19 -19.95 3.04
N HIS A 32 37.64 -19.16 3.97
CA HIS A 32 36.26 -19.32 4.42
C HIS A 32 35.26 -19.00 3.30
N ALA A 33 35.49 -17.94 2.54
CA ALA A 33 34.64 -17.57 1.41
C ALA A 33 34.64 -18.65 0.32
N VAL A 34 35.81 -19.20 -0.03
CA VAL A 34 35.92 -20.30 -1.00
C VAL A 34 35.21 -21.54 -0.49
N LYS A 35 35.42 -21.94 0.78
CA LYS A 35 34.70 -23.08 1.39
C LYS A 35 33.18 -22.89 1.33
N PHE A 36 32.70 -21.70 1.69
CA PHE A 36 31.28 -21.37 1.63
C PHE A 36 30.71 -21.41 0.20
N LEU A 37 31.40 -20.80 -0.76
CA LEU A 37 31.01 -20.81 -2.18
C LEU A 37 31.00 -22.23 -2.76
N THR A 38 32.01 -23.04 -2.44
CA THR A 38 32.04 -24.45 -2.86
C THR A 38 30.91 -25.25 -2.22
N TRP A 39 30.62 -25.05 -0.93
CA TRP A 39 29.49 -25.70 -0.26
C TRP A 39 28.16 -25.32 -0.90
N LEU A 40 27.93 -24.03 -1.19
CA LEU A 40 26.74 -23.56 -1.92
C LEU A 40 26.64 -24.22 -3.30
N TRP A 41 27.74 -24.25 -4.04
CA TRP A 41 27.78 -24.84 -5.38
C TRP A 41 27.48 -26.35 -5.34
N PHE A 42 28.03 -27.07 -4.37
CA PHE A 42 27.70 -28.47 -4.14
C PHE A 42 26.23 -28.66 -3.78
N GLY A 43 25.63 -27.76 -2.99
CA GLY A 43 24.20 -27.75 -2.72
C GLY A 43 23.37 -27.60 -3.99
N VAL A 44 23.73 -26.66 -4.86
CA VAL A 44 23.04 -26.43 -6.15
C VAL A 44 23.15 -27.66 -7.05
N LEU A 45 24.36 -28.21 -7.21
CA LEU A 45 24.59 -29.41 -8.02
C LEU A 45 23.83 -30.62 -7.46
N TRP A 46 23.79 -30.78 -6.14
CA TRP A 46 23.04 -31.85 -5.49
C TRP A 46 21.54 -31.71 -5.76
N CYS A 47 20.97 -30.51 -5.58
CA CYS A 47 19.56 -30.24 -5.89
C CYS A 47 19.25 -30.50 -7.38
N TRP A 48 20.13 -30.07 -8.28
CA TRP A 48 19.97 -30.27 -9.71
C TRP A 48 19.99 -31.75 -10.09
N ASN A 49 20.96 -32.50 -9.55
CA ASN A 49 21.07 -33.93 -9.79
C ASN A 49 19.89 -34.69 -9.19
N ALA A 50 19.45 -34.34 -7.98
CA ALA A 50 18.25 -34.91 -7.38
C ALA A 50 17.03 -34.67 -8.27
N PHE A 51 16.86 -33.45 -8.80
CA PHE A 51 15.73 -33.13 -9.66
C PHE A 51 15.75 -33.87 -11.01
N MET A 52 16.91 -33.96 -11.67
CA MET A 52 17.04 -34.59 -13.00
C MET A 52 17.20 -36.11 -12.95
N SER A 53 17.53 -36.68 -11.80
CA SER A 53 17.66 -38.12 -11.67
C SER A 53 16.30 -38.82 -11.75
N SER A 54 16.26 -39.93 -12.48
CA SER A 54 15.05 -40.75 -12.61
C SER A 54 14.92 -41.63 -11.37
N TYR A 55 13.95 -41.32 -10.51
CA TYR A 55 13.61 -42.18 -9.38
C TYR A 55 12.42 -43.06 -9.72
N SER A 56 12.59 -44.37 -9.58
CA SER A 56 11.49 -45.33 -9.60
C SER A 56 10.70 -45.21 -8.30
N LEU A 57 9.83 -44.20 -8.20
CA LEU A 57 8.95 -44.03 -7.06
C LEU A 57 7.80 -45.05 -7.12
N PRO A 58 7.46 -45.70 -6.00
CA PRO A 58 6.29 -46.56 -5.93
C PRO A 58 5.02 -45.74 -6.21
N GLY A 59 4.00 -46.37 -6.80
CA GLY A 59 2.79 -45.67 -7.28
C GLY A 59 2.10 -44.80 -6.23
N TRP A 60 2.15 -45.18 -4.94
CA TRP A 60 1.57 -44.37 -3.85
C TRP A 60 2.27 -43.02 -3.66
N ALA A 61 3.57 -42.93 -3.93
CA ALA A 61 4.31 -41.68 -3.80
C ALA A 61 3.91 -40.68 -4.89
N TRP A 62 3.62 -41.15 -6.11
CA TRP A 62 3.06 -40.32 -7.18
C TRP A 62 1.68 -39.76 -6.83
N ILE A 63 0.84 -40.55 -6.15
CA ILE A 63 -0.48 -40.09 -5.69
C ILE A 63 -0.32 -38.93 -4.69
N ILE A 64 0.63 -39.02 -3.76
CA ILE A 64 0.92 -37.96 -2.80
C ILE A 64 1.45 -36.70 -3.51
N VAL A 65 2.40 -36.84 -4.44
CA VAL A 65 2.93 -35.72 -5.22
C VAL A 65 1.82 -35.03 -6.02
N PHE A 66 0.94 -35.82 -6.65
CA PHE A 66 -0.20 -35.32 -7.40
C PHE A 66 -1.19 -34.55 -6.50
N LEU A 67 -1.47 -35.07 -5.29
CA LEU A 67 -2.32 -34.37 -4.31
C LEU A 67 -1.74 -33.01 -3.93
N PHE A 68 -0.44 -32.94 -3.64
CA PHE A 68 0.23 -31.67 -3.34
C PHE A 68 0.25 -30.72 -4.53
N ALA A 69 0.44 -31.24 -5.75
CA ALA A 69 0.38 -30.44 -6.97
C ALA A 69 -1.02 -29.82 -7.16
N ILE A 70 -2.10 -30.58 -6.92
CA ILE A 70 -3.47 -30.05 -6.97
C ILE A 70 -3.67 -28.93 -5.94
N ILE A 71 -3.24 -29.15 -4.69
CA ILE A 71 -3.36 -28.12 -3.64
C ILE A 71 -2.60 -26.85 -4.06
N GLY A 72 -1.40 -27.00 -4.60
CA GLY A 72 -0.60 -25.88 -5.11
C GLY A 72 -1.28 -25.11 -6.25
N VAL A 73 -1.89 -25.81 -7.21
CA VAL A 73 -2.64 -25.18 -8.30
C VAL A 73 -3.87 -24.43 -7.77
N ILE A 74 -4.60 -25.01 -6.81
CA ILE A 74 -5.77 -24.36 -6.20
C ILE A 74 -5.37 -23.08 -5.47
N THR A 75 -4.29 -23.10 -4.69
CA THR A 75 -3.84 -21.91 -3.95
C THR A 75 -3.35 -20.81 -4.88
N ILE A 76 -2.61 -21.16 -5.95
CA ILE A 76 -2.22 -20.21 -6.99
C ILE A 76 -3.46 -19.61 -7.66
N PHE A 77 -4.44 -20.43 -8.03
CA PHE A 77 -5.66 -19.95 -8.66
C PHE A 77 -6.45 -19.00 -7.75
N GLN A 78 -6.52 -19.28 -6.45
CA GLN A 78 -7.14 -18.38 -5.48
C GLN A 78 -6.36 -17.07 -5.32
N ALA A 79 -5.02 -17.12 -5.31
CA ALA A 79 -4.17 -15.94 -5.22
C ALA A 79 -4.26 -15.04 -6.47
N LEU A 80 -4.53 -15.63 -7.64
CA LEU A 80 -4.70 -14.91 -8.90
C LEU A 80 -6.10 -14.34 -9.10
N LYS A 81 -7.10 -14.72 -8.28
CA LYS A 81 -8.42 -14.10 -8.37
C LYS A 81 -8.30 -12.61 -8.05
N PRO A 82 -8.74 -11.72 -8.95
CA PRO A 82 -8.82 -10.31 -8.61
C PRO A 82 -9.75 -10.19 -7.40
N VAL A 83 -9.26 -9.57 -6.33
CA VAL A 83 -10.11 -9.21 -5.20
C VAL A 83 -11.11 -8.20 -5.73
N ASP A 84 -12.39 -8.58 -5.76
CA ASP A 84 -13.47 -7.67 -6.14
C ASP A 84 -13.34 -6.42 -5.28
N LYS A 85 -12.99 -5.30 -5.92
CA LYS A 85 -12.90 -4.02 -5.22
C LYS A 85 -14.31 -3.66 -4.75
N PRO A 86 -14.52 -3.37 -3.47
CA PRO A 86 -15.84 -3.06 -3.00
C PRO A 86 -16.37 -1.79 -3.69
N GLU A 87 -17.65 -1.79 -4.06
CA GLU A 87 -18.30 -0.76 -4.90
C GLU A 87 -18.08 0.67 -4.40
N HIS A 88 -18.03 0.85 -3.07
CA HIS A 88 -17.81 2.15 -2.42
C HIS A 88 -16.43 2.76 -2.66
N VAL A 89 -15.45 2.01 -3.18
CA VAL A 89 -14.11 2.56 -3.50
C VAL A 89 -14.18 3.63 -4.60
N SER A 90 -15.26 3.65 -5.39
CA SER A 90 -15.54 4.71 -6.37
C SER A 90 -16.11 5.99 -5.75
N TYR A 91 -16.65 5.92 -4.53
CA TYR A 91 -17.21 7.05 -3.80
C TYR A 91 -16.07 7.80 -3.10
N VAL A 92 -15.60 8.89 -3.72
CA VAL A 92 -14.38 9.63 -3.34
C VAL A 92 -14.62 11.12 -3.09
N GLU A 93 -15.81 11.63 -3.39
CA GLU A 93 -16.20 13.00 -3.11
C GLU A 93 -17.69 13.14 -2.81
N ASP A 94 -18.05 14.07 -1.93
CA ASP A 94 -19.43 14.47 -1.68
C ASP A 94 -19.52 15.81 -0.92
N ASP A 95 -20.70 16.42 -0.95
CA ASP A 95 -21.02 17.65 -0.24
C ASP A 95 -21.60 17.31 1.14
N MET A 96 -20.91 17.76 2.18
CA MET A 96 -21.24 17.48 3.59
C MET A 96 -20.88 18.68 4.45
N PHE A 97 -21.71 18.99 5.44
CA PHE A 97 -21.45 20.11 6.38
C PHE A 97 -21.22 21.47 5.69
N GLY A 98 -21.77 21.69 4.50
CA GLY A 98 -21.64 22.95 3.76
C GLY A 98 -20.35 23.10 2.94
N ALA A 99 -19.48 22.09 2.91
CA ALA A 99 -18.27 22.09 2.07
C ALA A 99 -18.23 20.86 1.15
N LYS A 100 -17.41 20.95 0.09
CA LYS A 100 -17.08 19.81 -0.77
C LYS A 100 -15.97 19.01 -0.11
N TRP A 101 -16.16 17.72 0.13
CA TRP A 101 -15.16 16.83 0.71
C TRP A 101 -14.63 15.88 -0.34
N ARG A 102 -13.31 15.63 -0.32
CA ARG A 102 -12.65 14.63 -1.16
C ARG A 102 -11.77 13.73 -0.30
N TRP A 103 -11.69 12.47 -0.66
CA TRP A 103 -10.87 11.46 0.00
C TRP A 103 -10.43 10.38 -1.00
N GLY A 104 -9.49 9.55 -0.59
CA GLY A 104 -9.10 8.34 -1.29
C GLY A 104 -9.31 7.11 -0.43
N TRP A 105 -9.17 5.94 -1.04
CA TRP A 105 -9.26 4.65 -0.37
C TRP A 105 -7.91 3.96 -0.34
N THR A 106 -7.47 3.56 0.84
CA THR A 106 -6.34 2.64 1.02
C THR A 106 -6.89 1.34 1.59
N GLY A 107 -7.17 0.37 0.71
CA GLY A 107 -7.97 -0.81 1.07
C GLY A 107 -9.40 -0.40 1.40
N ASN A 108 -9.86 -0.73 2.62
CA ASN A 108 -11.20 -0.40 3.12
C ASN A 108 -11.18 0.76 4.14
N ARG A 109 -10.16 1.61 4.10
CA ARG A 109 -10.02 2.77 5.00
C ARG A 109 -9.92 4.05 4.19
N LEU A 110 -10.52 5.11 4.73
CA LEU A 110 -10.38 6.46 4.20
C LEU A 110 -8.93 6.94 4.33
N SER A 111 -8.50 7.68 3.33
CA SER A 111 -7.17 8.29 3.25
C SER A 111 -7.28 9.67 2.63
N ASN A 112 -6.41 10.61 3.02
CA ASN A 112 -6.37 11.96 2.46
C ASN A 112 -7.73 12.71 2.49
N LEU A 113 -8.55 12.48 3.52
CA LEU A 113 -9.82 13.17 3.70
C LEU A 113 -9.59 14.66 3.97
N TRP A 114 -10.10 15.52 3.11
CA TRP A 114 -10.03 16.97 3.28
C TRP A 114 -11.20 17.69 2.60
N CYS A 115 -11.41 18.96 2.96
CA CYS A 115 -12.47 19.79 2.39
C CYS A 115 -11.94 20.89 1.47
N TYR A 116 -12.78 21.24 0.50
CA TYR A 116 -12.51 22.15 -0.60
C TYR A 116 -13.66 23.16 -0.69
N CYS A 117 -13.31 24.37 -1.12
CA CYS A 117 -14.27 25.44 -1.36
C CYS A 117 -15.19 25.05 -2.53
N PRO A 118 -16.52 25.07 -2.37
CA PRO A 118 -17.43 24.77 -3.48
C PRO A 118 -17.38 25.81 -4.60
N ASP A 119 -16.96 27.06 -4.30
CA ASP A 119 -16.98 28.15 -5.28
C ASP A 119 -15.72 28.22 -6.15
N CYS A 120 -14.53 27.97 -5.56
CA CYS A 120 -13.25 28.13 -6.26
C CYS A 120 -12.35 26.89 -6.21
N ASP A 121 -12.83 25.79 -5.63
CA ASP A 121 -12.12 24.51 -5.47
C ASP A 121 -10.79 24.57 -4.70
N ALA A 122 -10.51 25.69 -4.02
CA ALA A 122 -9.33 25.82 -3.16
C ALA A 122 -9.45 24.93 -1.93
N VAL A 123 -8.31 24.39 -1.49
CA VAL A 123 -8.18 23.65 -0.23
C VAL A 123 -8.54 24.58 0.93
N LEU A 124 -9.48 24.17 1.79
CA LEU A 124 -9.88 24.98 2.92
C LEU A 124 -8.87 24.87 4.06
N VAL A 125 -8.60 25.99 4.74
CA VAL A 125 -7.79 26.05 5.96
C VAL A 125 -8.70 25.91 7.16
N TYR A 126 -8.24 25.26 8.24
CA TYR A 126 -9.03 25.11 9.46
C TYR A 126 -8.60 26.10 10.54
N HIS A 127 -9.58 26.58 11.32
CA HIS A 127 -9.37 27.34 12.55
C HIS A 127 -10.20 26.71 13.66
N TYR A 128 -9.59 26.41 14.81
CA TYR A 128 -10.30 25.85 15.96
C TYR A 128 -10.52 26.93 17.02
N GLU A 129 -11.78 27.25 17.27
CA GLU A 129 -12.21 28.20 18.29
C GLU A 129 -12.46 27.43 19.60
N SER A 130 -11.49 27.49 20.51
CA SER A 130 -11.51 26.68 21.75
C SER A 130 -12.61 27.08 22.73
N ILE A 131 -13.04 28.35 22.72
CA ILE A 131 -14.04 28.89 23.64
C ILE A 131 -15.43 28.29 23.35
N ILE A 132 -15.81 28.21 22.08
CA ILE A 132 -17.10 27.67 21.65
C ILE A 132 -17.02 26.19 21.24
N GLY A 133 -15.80 25.64 21.12
CA GLY A 133 -15.57 24.24 20.76
C GLY A 133 -15.95 23.93 19.31
N GLU A 134 -15.69 24.85 18.38
CA GLU A 134 -16.04 24.73 16.96
C GLU A 134 -14.80 24.76 16.07
N THR A 135 -14.80 23.95 15.02
CA THR A 135 -13.81 24.01 13.94
C THR A 135 -14.44 24.67 12.73
N LEU A 136 -13.85 25.79 12.32
CA LEU A 136 -14.20 26.56 11.12
C LEU A 136 -13.29 26.13 9.97
N PHE A 137 -13.86 26.02 8.77
CA PHE A 137 -13.13 25.81 7.53
C PHE A 137 -13.29 27.05 6.65
N LEU A 138 -12.17 27.69 6.33
CA LEU A 138 -12.12 29.00 5.66
C LEU A 138 -11.47 28.87 4.29
N CYS A 139 -11.94 29.68 3.35
CA CYS A 139 -11.35 29.79 2.03
C CYS A 139 -10.53 31.08 1.91
N GLU A 140 -9.20 30.96 1.80
CA GLU A 140 -8.31 32.12 1.64
C GLU A 140 -8.51 32.84 0.30
N ASN A 141 -8.95 32.10 -0.73
CA ASN A 141 -9.19 32.64 -2.07
C ASN A 141 -10.53 33.39 -2.19
N CYS A 142 -11.51 33.06 -1.33
CA CYS A 142 -12.85 33.67 -1.33
C CYS A 142 -12.99 34.74 -0.23
N ARG A 143 -11.99 35.63 -0.09
CA ARG A 143 -11.98 36.70 0.93
C ARG A 143 -12.05 36.18 2.37
N HIS A 144 -11.39 35.05 2.67
CA HIS A 144 -11.40 34.42 4.00
C HIS A 144 -12.81 34.11 4.52
N SER A 145 -13.73 33.77 3.62
CA SER A 145 -15.08 33.36 4.01
C SER A 145 -15.06 32.04 4.76
N VAL A 146 -15.90 31.92 5.79
CA VAL A 146 -16.17 30.65 6.45
C VAL A 146 -17.11 29.85 5.55
N VAL A 147 -16.64 28.69 5.09
CA VAL A 147 -17.39 27.80 4.19
C VAL A 147 -18.15 26.73 4.97
N ALA A 148 -17.52 26.17 6.01
CA ALA A 148 -18.12 25.14 6.85
C ALA A 148 -17.75 25.31 8.32
N THR A 149 -18.65 24.89 9.21
CA THR A 149 -18.46 24.89 10.65
C THR A 149 -18.87 23.53 11.22
N ILE A 150 -17.98 22.89 11.97
CA ILE A 150 -18.25 21.63 12.67
C ILE A 150 -18.06 21.84 14.17
N LYS A 151 -19.12 21.60 14.94
CA LYS A 151 -19.14 21.76 16.40
C LYS A 151 -18.67 20.49 17.10
N GLY A 152 -18.10 20.62 18.30
CA GLY A 152 -17.83 19.52 19.23
C GLY A 152 -16.37 19.15 19.41
N GLY A 153 -15.44 19.84 18.74
CA GLY A 153 -14.01 19.62 18.93
C GLY A 153 -13.13 20.25 17.83
N GLY A 154 -11.83 20.02 17.94
CA GLY A 154 -10.82 20.50 16.99
C GLY A 154 -10.76 19.69 15.69
N LYS A 155 -9.72 19.95 14.88
CA LYS A 155 -9.49 19.32 13.57
C LYS A 155 -9.79 17.82 13.52
N ASN A 156 -9.21 17.04 14.44
CA ASN A 156 -9.35 15.58 14.44
C ASN A 156 -10.80 15.15 14.71
N TYR A 157 -11.50 15.87 15.58
CA TYR A 157 -12.92 15.63 15.82
C TYR A 157 -13.75 15.93 14.57
N ALA A 158 -13.46 17.07 13.92
CA ALA A 158 -14.16 17.50 12.70
C ALA A 158 -13.98 16.49 11.56
N LEU A 159 -12.75 16.04 11.31
CA LEU A 159 -12.48 14.97 10.32
C LEU A 159 -13.18 13.66 10.69
N GLY A 160 -13.15 13.27 11.96
CA GLY A 160 -13.86 12.08 12.44
C GLY A 160 -15.39 12.17 12.33
N ALA A 161 -15.96 13.38 12.40
CA ALA A 161 -17.39 13.59 12.16
C ALA A 161 -17.76 13.35 10.69
N VAL A 162 -16.91 13.80 9.76
CA VAL A 162 -17.08 13.57 8.33
C VAL A 162 -16.88 12.10 7.96
N GLU A 163 -15.84 11.45 8.51
CA GLU A 163 -15.62 10.02 8.34
C GLU A 163 -16.85 9.19 8.78
N ARG A 164 -17.42 9.50 9.95
CA ARG A 164 -18.65 8.83 10.42
C ARG A 164 -19.85 9.06 9.48
N GLU A 165 -19.97 10.24 8.89
CA GLU A 165 -21.04 10.55 7.94
C GLU A 165 -20.85 9.80 6.61
N ILE A 166 -19.61 9.70 6.12
CA ILE A 166 -19.24 8.85 4.96
C ILE A 166 -19.63 7.40 5.25
N ASP A 167 -19.23 6.85 6.40
CA ASP A 167 -19.56 5.49 6.81
C ASP A 167 -21.07 5.27 6.95
N ARG A 168 -21.81 6.26 7.46
CA ARG A 168 -23.27 6.22 7.53
C ARG A 168 -23.86 6.10 6.12
N ARG A 169 -23.44 6.97 5.19
CA ARG A 169 -23.91 6.95 3.79
C ARG A 169 -23.57 5.67 3.05
N ILE A 170 -22.42 5.08 3.33
CA ILE A 170 -22.04 3.75 2.80
C ILE A 170 -22.99 2.68 3.32
N ARG A 171 -23.26 2.65 4.64
CA ARG A 171 -24.16 1.67 5.27
C ARG A 171 -25.62 1.83 4.85
N THR A 172 -26.09 3.06 4.65
CA THR A 172 -27.48 3.33 4.20
C THR A 172 -27.64 3.25 2.68
N GLY A 173 -26.55 3.17 1.92
CA GLY A 173 -26.57 3.13 0.45
C GLY A 173 -26.80 4.49 -0.22
N GLU A 174 -26.85 5.59 0.54
CA GLU A 174 -27.05 6.95 0.01
C GLU A 174 -25.94 7.38 -0.98
N TYR A 175 -24.72 6.85 -0.82
CA TYR A 175 -23.60 7.13 -1.71
C TYR A 175 -23.87 6.72 -3.17
N LYS A 176 -24.72 5.70 -3.39
CA LYS A 176 -25.06 5.21 -4.73
C LYS A 176 -25.81 6.25 -5.56
N ARG A 177 -26.62 7.09 -4.91
CA ARG A 177 -27.34 8.18 -5.57
C ARG A 177 -26.37 9.22 -6.14
N LYS A 178 -25.26 9.48 -5.44
CA LYS A 178 -24.21 10.39 -5.92
C LYS A 178 -23.43 9.78 -7.09
N LEU A 179 -23.06 8.49 -7.00
CA LEU A 179 -22.40 7.79 -8.11
C LEU A 179 -23.24 7.79 -9.41
N ASN A 180 -24.56 7.62 -9.29
CA ASN A 180 -25.45 7.64 -10.46
C ASN A 180 -25.64 9.02 -11.09
N ASN A 181 -25.49 10.10 -10.31
CA ASN A 181 -25.65 11.47 -10.79
C ASN A 181 -24.36 12.05 -11.41
N SER A 182 -23.22 11.36 -11.27
CA SER A 182 -21.93 11.77 -11.82
C SER A 182 -21.58 11.08 -13.16
N ASN A 183 -22.46 10.19 -13.65
CA ASN A 183 -22.39 9.56 -14.97
C ASN A 183 -23.34 10.25 -15.96
#